data_AF-A0A536S2B2-F1
#
_entry.id   AF-A0A536S2B2-F1
#
_cell.length_a   1.000
_cell.length_b   1.000
_cell.length_c   1.000
_cell.angle_alpha   90.00
_cell.angle_beta   90.00
_cell.angle_gamma   90.00
#
_symmetry.space_group_name_H-M   'P 1'
#
loop_
_entity.id
_entity.type
_entity.pdbx_description
1 polymer ?
#
loop_
_entity_poly.entity_id
_entity_poly.type
_entity_poly.pdbx_seq_one_letter_code
_entity_poly.pdbx_strand_id
1 'polypeptide(L)' 'VEFWFDPAANAIQVRSASRVGRGDMGVNRKRIEAVRSALAAAK' A
#
# COMPACT_ATOMS: atom_id res chain seq x y z
N VAL A 1 7.17 3.01 -3.37
CA VAL A 1 6.03 2.10 -3.13
C VAL A 1 6.09 1.09 -4.24
N GLU A 2 6.08 -0.18 -3.89
CA GLU A 2 6.14 -1.28 -4.84
C GLU A 2 4.84 -2.06 -4.79
N PHE A 3 4.37 -2.48 -5.95
CA PHE A 3 3.18 -3.31 -6.11
C PHE A 3 3.59 -4.63 -6.73
N TRP A 4 3.13 -5.73 -6.14
CA TRP A 4 3.33 -7.06 -6.66
C TRP A 4 2.01 -7.80 -6.70
N PHE A 5 1.67 -8.40 -7.84
CA PHE A 5 0.53 -9.29 -7.94
C PHE A 5 0.95 -10.68 -7.45
N ASP A 6 0.32 -11.12 -6.38
CA ASP A 6 0.46 -12.47 -5.82
C ASP A 6 -0.65 -13.35 -6.40
N PRO A 7 -0.34 -14.20 -7.40
CA PRO A 7 -1.33 -15.05 -8.04
C PRO A 7 -1.86 -16.15 -7.11
N ALA A 8 -1.09 -16.56 -6.11
CA ALA A 8 -1.51 -17.61 -5.18
C ALA A 8 -2.54 -17.08 -4.17
N ALA A 9 -2.34 -15.85 -3.68
CA ALA A 9 -3.30 -15.18 -2.81
C ALA A 9 -4.41 -14.44 -3.58
N ASN A 10 -4.33 -14.37 -4.91
CA ASN A 10 -5.14 -13.52 -5.77
C ASN A 10 -5.24 -12.08 -5.23
N ALA A 11 -4.10 -11.52 -4.82
CA ALA A 11 -4.03 -10.26 -4.11
C ALA A 11 -2.91 -9.38 -4.66
N ILE A 12 -3.09 -8.06 -4.58
CA ILE A 12 -2.01 -7.11 -4.82
C ILE A 12 -1.32 -6.84 -3.48
N GLN A 13 -0.09 -7.29 -3.36
CA GLN A 13 0.79 -6.98 -2.25
C GLN A 13 1.38 -5.58 -2.45
N VAL A 14 1.37 -4.78 -1.40
CA VAL A 14 1.91 -3.42 -1.44
C VAL A 14 3.01 -3.28 -0.40
N ARG A 15 4.22 -2.96 -0.85
CA ARG A 15 5.33 -2.61 0.03
C ARG A 15 5.55 -1.10 0.04
N SER A 16 5.53 -0.53 1.24
CA SER A 16 5.99 0.83 1.45
C SER A 16 7.48 0.92 1.24
N ALA A 17 7.95 2.00 0.59
CA ALA A 17 9.37 2.36 0.60
C ALA A 17 9.72 3.12 1.90
N SER A 18 9.39 2.58 3.07
CA SER A 18 9.73 3.19 4.35
C SER A 18 11.26 3.25 4.48
N ARG A 19 11.82 4.46 4.62
CA ARG A 19 13.25 4.62 4.91
C ARG A 19 13.49 4.24 6.37
N VAL A 20 14.34 3.24 6.61
CA VAL A 20 14.81 2.89 7.96
C VAL A 20 15.49 4.12 8.56
N GLY A 21 15.13 4.48 9.80
CA GLY A 21 15.79 5.55 10.56
C GLY A 21 15.02 6.88 10.70
N ARG A 22 13.93 7.11 9.97
CA ARG A 22 13.02 8.24 10.23
C ARG A 22 11.58 7.83 10.02
N GLY A 23 10.83 7.69 11.12
CA GLY A 23 9.39 7.44 11.06
C GLY A 23 8.70 8.55 10.28
N ASP A 24 7.94 8.18 9.25
CA ASP A 24 7.21 9.11 8.39
C ASP A 24 5.89 9.59 9.00
N MET A 25 5.71 9.41 10.32
CA MET A 25 4.49 9.68 11.08
C MET A 25 3.22 9.05 10.45
N GLY A 26 3.38 7.91 9.78
CA GLY A 26 2.26 7.19 9.15
C GLY A 26 1.80 7.78 7.82
N VAL A 27 2.57 8.69 7.21
CA VAL A 27 2.28 9.24 5.87
C VAL A 27 2.10 8.12 4.84
N ASN A 28 2.96 7.11 4.87
CA ASN A 28 2.79 6.01 3.93
C ASN A 28 1.54 5.18 4.23
N ARG A 29 1.21 4.94 5.50
CA ARG A 29 -0.04 4.26 5.85
C ARG A 29 -1.24 5.00 5.30
N LYS A 30 -1.29 6.33 5.46
CA LYS A 30 -2.35 7.18 4.90
C LYS A 30 -2.47 7.02 3.38
N ARG A 31 -1.35 6.95 2.65
CA ARG A 31 -1.36 6.72 1.19
C ARG A 31 -1.91 5.36 0.81
N ILE A 32 -1.50 4.29 1.51
CA ILE A 32 -1.98 2.93 1.25
C ILE A 32 -3.49 2.84 1.46
N GLU A 33 -3.99 3.39 2.57
CA GLU A 33 -5.43 3.40 2.86
C GLU A 33 -6.23 4.19 1.82
N ALA A 34 -5.71 5.33 1.34
CA ALA A 34 -6.36 6.09 0.27
C ALA A 34 -6.51 5.26 -1.02
N VAL A 35 -5.49 4.49 -1.41
CA VAL A 35 -5.55 3.60 -2.57
C VAL A 35 -6.58 2.49 -2.36
N ARG A 36 -6.63 1.88 -1.17
CA ARG A 36 -7.63 0.85 -0.85
C ARG A 36 -9.05 1.40 -0.97
N SER A 37 -9.31 2.58 -0.42
CA SER A 37 -10.63 3.23 -0.51
C SER A 37 -11.00 3.57 -1.95
N ALA A 38 -10.07 4.08 -2.75
CA ALA A 38 -10.32 4.37 -4.16
C ALA A 38 -10.67 3.11 -4.97
N LEU A 39 -9.96 2.00 -4.73
CA LEU A 39 -10.24 0.73 -5.38
C LEU A 39 -11.61 0.15 -4.95
N ALA A 40 -11.98 0.29 -3.68
CA ALA A 40 -13.27 -0.14 -3.17
C ALA A 40 -14.44 0.69 -3.74
N ALA A 41 -14.23 2.00 -3.94
CA ALA A 41 -15.24 2.90 -4.51
C ALA A 41 -15.39 2.75 -6.04
N ALA A 42 -14.34 2.29 -6.72
CA ALA A 42 -14.36 2.02 -8.17
C ALA A 42 -14.93 0.64 -8.52
N LYS A 43 -15.36 -0.14 -7.52
CA LYS A 43 -16.00 -1.45 -7.68
C LYS A 43 -17.50 -1.28 -7.90
#